data_AF-A0A1I3BF26-F1
#
_entry.id   AF-A0A1I3BF26-F1
#
_cell.length_a   1.000
_cell.length_b   1.000
_cell.length_c   1.000
_cell.angle_alpha   90.00
_cell.angle_beta   90.00
_cell.angle_gamma   90.00
#
_symmetry.space_group_name_H-M   'P 1'
#
loop_
_entity.id
_entity.type
_entity.pdbx_description
1 polymer ?
#
loop_
_entity_poly.entity_id
_entity_poly.type
_entity_poly.pdbx_seq_one_letter_code
_entity_poly.pdbx_strand_id
1 'polypeptide(L)'
;MNPDVKAHMALQQRLVTRRQALAAGMDEVQVDRLVRAGTWIAVRRGAYAEAAVVAAAEEAGWRERQVLADRAASLKMIRSYVMSHDSAALLLGLATLSRRSG
;
A
#
# COMPACT_ATOMS: atom_id res chain seq x y z
N MET A 1 -9.98 12.15 8.14
CA MET A 1 -8.98 11.15 7.68
C MET A 1 -8.21 10.64 8.89
N ASN A 2 -8.12 9.31 9.05
CA ASN A 2 -7.49 8.64 10.20
C ASN A 2 -6.01 9.07 10.37
N PRO A 3 -5.53 9.39 11.59
CA PRO A 3 -4.15 9.85 11.84
C PRO A 3 -3.06 8.86 11.41
N ASP A 4 -3.26 7.57 11.63
CA ASP A 4 -2.27 6.53 11.28
C ASP A 4 -2.15 6.37 9.76
N VAL A 5 -3.25 6.59 9.05
CA VAL A 5 -3.26 6.63 7.59
C VAL A 5 -2.56 7.87 7.05
N LYS A 6 -2.75 9.03 7.70
CA LYS A 6 -1.95 10.23 7.39
C LYS A 6 -0.46 9.98 7.60
N ALA A 7 -0.10 9.28 8.69
CA ALA A 7 1.29 8.95 8.98
C ALA A 7 1.89 8.01 7.92
N HIS A 8 1.16 6.97 7.50
CA HIS A 8 1.61 6.11 6.40
C HIS A 8 1.81 6.89 5.10
N MET A 9 0.87 7.77 4.73
CA MET A 9 1.02 8.61 3.55
C MET A 9 2.21 9.56 3.66
N ALA A 10 2.48 10.14 4.82
CA ALA A 10 3.63 11.01 5.04
C ALA A 10 4.96 10.26 4.89
N LEU A 11 5.04 9.02 5.38
CA LEU A 11 6.24 8.19 5.33
C LEU A 11 6.46 7.50 3.96
N GLN A 12 5.39 7.29 3.18
CA GLN A 12 5.43 6.48 1.96
C GLN A 12 5.11 7.30 0.71
N GLN A 13 5.70 8.50 0.63
CA GLN A 13 5.64 9.33 -0.57
C GLN A 13 4.19 9.59 -1.03
N ARG A 14 3.29 9.85 -0.07
CA ARG A 14 1.88 10.21 -0.26
C ARG A 14 0.98 9.07 -0.77
N LEU A 15 1.40 7.82 -0.61
CA LEU A 15 0.63 6.64 -0.99
C LEU A 15 0.19 5.83 0.23
N VAL A 16 -0.95 5.14 0.09
CA VAL A 16 -1.39 4.10 1.03
C VAL A 16 -2.04 2.95 0.27
N THR A 17 -1.84 1.72 0.74
CA THR A 17 -2.57 0.55 0.23
C THR A 17 -3.86 0.32 0.98
N ARG A 18 -4.86 -0.34 0.35
CA ARG A 18 -6.12 -0.72 1.02
C ARG A 18 -5.84 -1.42 2.35
N ARG A 19 -4.93 -2.40 2.34
CA ARG A 19 -4.57 -3.18 3.53
C ARG A 19 -3.93 -2.34 4.64
N GLN A 20 -3.14 -1.33 4.32
CA GLN A 20 -2.59 -0.43 5.34
C GLN A 20 -3.66 0.45 5.96
N ALA A 21 -4.62 0.93 5.15
CA ALA A 21 -5.77 1.64 5.68
C ALA A 21 -6.57 0.75 6.64
N LEU A 22 -6.80 -0.52 6.28
CA LEU A 22 -7.48 -1.49 7.14
C LEU A 22 -6.68 -1.81 8.42
N ALA A 23 -5.37 -2.03 8.30
CA ALA A 23 -4.50 -2.29 9.44
C ALA A 23 -4.40 -1.08 10.40
N ALA A 24 -4.58 0.13 9.88
CA ALA A 24 -4.69 1.37 10.64
C ALA A 24 -6.09 1.59 11.26
N GLY A 25 -6.97 0.58 11.22
CA GLY A 25 -8.30 0.63 11.84
C GLY A 25 -9.38 1.29 11.02
N MET A 26 -9.16 1.52 9.71
CA MET A 26 -10.27 1.85 8.82
C MET A 26 -11.06 0.60 8.45
N ASP A 27 -12.34 0.76 8.18
CA ASP A 27 -13.14 -0.28 7.55
C ASP A 27 -13.17 -0.12 6.01
N GLU A 28 -13.66 -1.14 5.31
CA GLU A 28 -13.76 -1.14 3.86
C GLU A 28 -14.70 -0.06 3.32
N VAL A 29 -15.79 0.23 4.03
CA VAL A 29 -16.80 1.20 3.64
C VAL A 29 -16.21 2.61 3.65
N GLN A 30 -15.37 2.92 4.63
CA GLN A 30 -14.65 4.18 4.74
C GLN A 30 -13.66 4.37 3.59
N VAL A 31 -12.91 3.33 3.23
CA VAL A 31 -12.00 3.37 2.07
C VAL A 31 -12.80 3.58 0.79
N ASP A 32 -13.86 2.80 0.58
CA ASP A 32 -14.69 2.91 -0.62
C ASP A 32 -15.38 4.27 -0.72
N ARG A 33 -15.82 4.84 0.42
CA ARG A 33 -16.37 6.20 0.47
C ARG A 33 -15.35 7.23 0.03
N LEU A 34 -14.10 7.15 0.49
CA LEU A 34 -13.05 8.10 0.09
C LEU A 34 -12.70 7.99 -1.40
N VAL A 35 -12.70 6.77 -1.94
CA VAL A 35 -12.48 6.54 -3.37
C VAL A 35 -13.65 7.08 -4.20
N ARG A 36 -14.90 6.77 -3.81
CA ARG A 36 -16.11 7.25 -4.51
C ARG A 36 -16.27 8.76 -4.43
N ALA A 37 -15.89 9.37 -3.31
CA ALA A 37 -15.90 10.82 -3.14
C ALA A 37 -14.74 11.51 -3.88
N GLY A 38 -13.86 10.75 -4.56
CA GLY A 38 -12.68 11.28 -5.24
C GLY A 38 -11.62 11.85 -4.29
N THR A 39 -11.77 11.70 -2.97
CA THR A 39 -10.74 12.13 -2.01
C THR A 39 -9.48 11.29 -2.17
N TRP A 40 -9.65 10.00 -2.44
CA TRP A 40 -8.58 9.09 -2.80
C TRP A 40 -8.70 8.67 -4.26
N ILE A 41 -7.59 8.79 -4.97
CA ILE A 41 -7.48 8.37 -6.36
C ILE A 41 -6.62 7.11 -6.40
N ALA A 42 -7.12 6.10 -7.11
CA ALA A 42 -6.37 4.87 -7.34
C ALA A 42 -5.25 5.15 -8.35
N VAL A 43 -4.00 5.18 -7.88
CA VAL A 43 -2.82 5.27 -8.75
C VAL A 43 -2.55 3.92 -9.42
N ARG A 44 -2.79 2.83 -8.68
CA ARG A 44 -2.84 1.44 -9.18
C ARG A 44 -3.88 0.65 -8.40
N ARG A 45 -4.31 -0.51 -8.91
CA ARG A 45 -5.27 -1.39 -8.20
C ARG A 45 -4.79 -1.69 -6.77
N GLY A 46 -5.52 -1.17 -5.78
CA GLY A 46 -5.26 -1.36 -4.35
C GLY A 46 -4.23 -0.40 -3.71
N ALA A 47 -3.75 0.60 -4.45
CA ALA A 47 -2.86 1.65 -3.96
C ALA A 47 -3.42 3.03 -4.32
N TYR A 48 -3.53 3.91 -3.33
CA TYR A 48 -4.25 5.16 -3.43
C TYR A 48 -3.38 6.33 -2.99
N ALA A 49 -3.60 7.49 -3.60
CA ALA A 49 -3.07 8.78 -3.19
C ALA A 49 -4.23 9.77 -2.97
N GLU A 50 -3.99 10.86 -2.25
CA GLU A 50 -4.94 11.98 -2.21
C GLU A 50 -5.09 12.62 -3.59
N ALA A 51 -6.30 13.09 -3.94
CA ALA A 51 -6.55 13.75 -5.23
C ALA A 51 -5.60 14.90 -5.52
N ALA A 52 -5.29 15.74 -4.53
CA ALA A 52 -4.36 16.86 -4.69
C ALA A 52 -2.96 16.41 -5.12
N VAL A 53 -2.50 15.24 -4.67
CA VAL A 53 -1.19 14.68 -5.04
C VAL A 53 -1.20 14.19 -6.47
N VAL A 54 -2.30 13.56 -6.91
CA VAL A 54 -2.45 13.12 -8.30
C VAL A 54 -2.54 14.31 -9.24
N ALA A 55 -3.36 15.31 -8.91
CA ALA A 55 -3.49 16.53 -9.70
C ALA A 55 -2.14 17.25 -9.84
N ALA A 56 -1.40 17.44 -8.74
CA ALA A 56 -0.08 18.05 -8.79
C ALA A 56 0.92 17.27 -9.66
N ALA A 57 0.85 15.93 -9.66
CA ALA A 57 1.70 15.11 -10.52
C ALA A 57 1.29 15.20 -12.00
N GLU A 58 -0.01 15.33 -12.30
CA GLU A 58 -0.51 15.55 -13.66
C GLU A 58 -0.12 16.93 -14.20
N GLU A 59 -0.22 17.97 -13.38
CA GLU A 59 0.19 19.35 -13.70
C GLU A 59 1.69 19.46 -13.92
N ALA A 60 2.51 18.78 -13.11
CA ALA A 60 3.96 18.80 -13.23
C ALA A 60 4.47 18.09 -14.50
N GLY A 61 3.70 17.13 -15.00
CA GLY A 61 3.91 16.52 -16.31
C GLY A 61 4.07 15.00 -16.28
N TRP A 62 4.39 14.44 -17.45
CA TRP A 62 4.37 12.99 -17.66
C TRP A 62 5.35 12.23 -16.76
N ARG A 63 6.50 12.83 -16.42
CA ARG A 63 7.55 12.18 -15.62
C ARG A 63 7.08 11.97 -14.19
N GLU A 64 6.49 12.98 -13.59
CA GLU A 64 6.00 12.98 -12.22
C GLU A 64 4.85 11.99 -12.05
N ARG A 65 3.97 11.92 -13.06
CA ARG A 65 2.94 10.88 -13.14
C ARG A 65 3.53 9.47 -13.17
N GLN A 66 4.59 9.23 -13.97
CA GLN A 66 5.27 7.93 -14.01
C GLN A 66 5.95 7.59 -12.69
N VAL A 67 6.66 8.54 -12.09
CA VAL A 67 7.28 8.37 -10.77
C VAL A 67 6.25 7.97 -9.71
N LEU A 68 5.07 8.60 -9.70
CA LEU A 68 3.99 8.23 -8.77
C LEU A 68 3.49 6.79 -9.02
N ALA A 69 3.35 6.39 -10.29
CA ALA A 69 2.94 5.04 -10.67
C ALA A 69 3.97 3.97 -10.30
N ASP A 70 5.27 4.27 -10.42
CA ASP A 70 6.38 3.37 -10.07
C ASP A 70 6.53 3.20 -8.57
N ARG A 71 6.33 4.28 -7.80
CA ARG A 71 6.27 4.22 -6.33
C ARG A 71 5.11 3.33 -5.87
N ALA A 72 3.93 3.48 -6.48
CA ALA A 72 2.79 2.62 -6.20
C ALA A 72 3.06 1.14 -6.55
N ALA A 73 3.80 0.86 -7.61
CA ALA A 73 4.22 -0.50 -7.95
C ALA A 73 5.20 -1.07 -6.91
N SER A 74 6.22 -0.29 -6.55
CA SER A 74 7.25 -0.67 -5.58
C SER A 74 6.65 -0.97 -4.20
N LEU A 75 5.73 -0.11 -3.73
CA LEU A 75 5.03 -0.30 -2.45
C LEU A 75 4.25 -1.63 -2.42
N LYS A 76 3.65 -2.01 -3.55
CA LYS A 76 2.98 -3.31 -3.68
C LYS A 76 3.95 -4.48 -3.75
N MET A 77 5.07 -4.36 -4.47
CA MET A 77 6.08 -5.42 -4.56
C MET A 77 6.69 -5.75 -3.19
N ILE A 78 7.08 -4.74 -2.41
CA ILE A 78 7.59 -4.93 -1.05
C ILE A 78 6.58 -5.69 -0.20
N ARG A 79 5.29 -5.35 -0.30
CA ARG A 79 4.25 -6.05 0.45
C ARG A 79 3.93 -7.44 -0.06
N SER A 80 3.95 -7.67 -1.37
CA SER A 80 3.81 -9.02 -1.93
C SER A 80 4.94 -9.91 -1.44
N TYR A 81 6.17 -9.41 -1.40
CA TYR A 81 7.33 -10.15 -0.88
C TYR A 81 7.19 -10.47 0.62
N VAL A 82 6.80 -9.49 1.45
CA VAL A 82 6.56 -9.71 2.90
C VAL A 82 5.40 -10.68 3.15
N MET A 83 4.31 -10.56 2.39
CA MET A 83 3.15 -11.44 2.54
C MET A 83 3.46 -12.87 2.07
N SER A 84 4.27 -13.08 1.03
CA SER A 84 4.73 -14.41 0.61
C SER A 84 5.63 -15.10 1.64
N HIS A 85 6.29 -14.35 2.55
CA HIS A 85 7.00 -14.92 3.70
C HIS A 85 6.06 -15.25 4.86
N ASP A 86 5.12 -14.36 5.20
CA ASP A 86 4.16 -14.59 6.29
C ASP A 86 3.15 -15.69 5.93
N SER A 87 2.71 -15.78 4.67
CA SER A 87 1.86 -16.87 4.21
C SER A 87 2.62 -18.17 4.02
N ALA A 88 3.93 -18.16 3.76
CA ALA A 88 4.77 -19.35 3.90
C ALA A 88 4.88 -19.78 5.38
N ALA A 89 5.03 -18.84 6.32
CA ALA A 89 5.05 -19.14 7.76
C ALA A 89 3.70 -19.66 8.29
N LEU A 90 2.57 -19.27 7.67
CA LEU A 90 1.24 -19.80 8.00
C LEU A 90 0.90 -21.11 7.27
N LEU A 91 1.44 -21.36 6.05
CA LEU A 91 1.27 -22.65 5.36
C LEU A 91 2.17 -23.74 5.94
N LEU A 92 3.36 -23.37 6.45
CA LEU A 92 4.30 -24.25 7.13
C LEU A 92 3.98 -24.30 8.62
N GLY A 93 2.88 -24.97 9.01
CA GLY A 93 2.76 -25.56 10.36
C GLY A 93 3.82 -26.66 10.60
N LEU A 94 5.07 -26.42 10.22
CA LEU A 94 6.13 -27.39 9.99
C LEU A 94 7.41 -26.88 10.66
N ALA A 95 7.91 -27.72 11.56
CA ALA A 95 9.18 -27.54 12.24
C ALA A 95 10.26 -27.11 11.25
N THR A 96 10.94 -26.01 11.58
CA THR A 96 12.23 -25.67 11.00
C THR A 96 13.14 -26.89 11.08
N LEU A 97 13.64 -27.34 9.94
CA LEU A 97 14.54 -28.48 9.83
C LEU A 97 15.74 -28.30 10.77
N SER A 98 15.72 -28.97 11.92
CA SER A 98 16.94 -29.30 12.65
C SER A 98 17.70 -30.35 11.85
N ARG A 99 18.71 -29.93 11.08
CA ARG A 99 19.76 -30.84 10.62
C ARG A 99 20.72 -31.04 11.78
N ARG A 100 20.60 -32.20 12.44
CA ARG A 100 21.53 -32.68 13.47
C ARG A 100 22.90 -32.95 12.86
N SER A 101 23.91 -32.70 13.70
CA SER A 101 25.31 -33.08 13.57
C SER A 101 25.49 -34.57 13.27
N GLY A 102 26.50 -34.85 12.44
CA GLY A 102 27.15 -36.15 12.24
C GLY A 102 28.52 -35.88 11.68
#